data_AF-A0A7C6UJZ3-F1
#
_entry.id   AF-A0A7C6UJZ3-F1
#
_cell.length_a   1.000
_cell.length_b   1.000
_cell.length_c   1.000
_cell.angle_alpha   90.00
_cell.angle_beta   90.00
_cell.angle_gamma   90.00
#
_symmetry.space_group_name_H-M   'P 1'
#
loop_
_entity.id
_entity.type
_entity.pdbx_description
1 polymer ?
#
loop_
_entity_poly.entity_id
_entity_poly.type
_entity_poly.pdbx_seq_one_letter_code
_entity_poly.pdbx_strand_id
1 'polypeptide(L)'
;MDMAYTWLILGIIIAFILMGVQFYSKRSFNIKRIVEIFLLSFLVFTVGIGSLWAFTGHLFFPNLVASNIGWTVGNPFQMEVAFANLAFGVLGLLCFWIRGNFWTATVIGVSVFYLGAAVTHINNMFSVSNHASGNVGAALIMDILTPLLLIGLLIAYKVVEERAVRSAIKSLERSL
;
A
#
# COMPACT_ATOMS: atom_id res chain seq x y z
N MET A 1 3.54 9.16 -19.12
CA MET A 1 2.28 8.82 -18.43
C MET A 1 2.63 8.50 -16.99
N ASP A 2 1.88 9.06 -16.04
CA ASP A 2 2.09 8.83 -14.62
C ASP A 2 1.71 7.38 -14.26
N MET A 3 2.70 6.57 -13.89
CA MET A 3 2.52 5.13 -13.63
C MET A 3 2.13 4.84 -12.17
N ALA A 4 1.91 5.87 -11.34
CA ALA A 4 1.62 5.66 -9.92
C ALA A 4 0.36 4.83 -9.68
N TYR A 5 -0.68 5.02 -10.50
CA TYR A 5 -1.94 4.25 -10.39
C TYR A 5 -1.79 2.78 -10.78
N THR A 6 -0.76 2.43 -11.57
CA THR A 6 -0.59 1.08 -12.12
C THR A 6 -0.53 0.02 -11.03
N TRP A 7 0.15 0.30 -9.92
CA TRP A 7 0.34 -0.67 -8.84
C TRP A 7 -0.93 -0.89 -8.03
N LEU A 8 -1.73 0.17 -7.81
CA LEU A 8 -3.04 0.03 -7.18
C LEU A 8 -4.00 -0.75 -8.08
N ILE A 9 -4.05 -0.41 -9.37
CA ILE A 9 -4.89 -1.11 -10.35
C ILE A 9 -4.49 -2.59 -10.42
N LEU A 10 -3.19 -2.89 -10.45
CA LEU A 10 -2.70 -4.26 -10.43
C LEU A 10 -3.11 -4.98 -9.14
N GLY A 11 -3.00 -4.33 -7.98
CA GLY A 11 -3.50 -4.86 -6.70
C GLY A 11 -4.99 -5.20 -6.74
N ILE A 12 -5.81 -4.35 -7.36
CA ILE A 12 -7.26 -4.59 -7.54
C ILE A 12 -7.50 -5.80 -8.46
N ILE A 13 -6.82 -5.83 -9.61
CA ILE A 13 -6.94 -6.92 -10.59
C ILE A 13 -6.56 -8.26 -9.94
N ILE A 14 -5.43 -8.32 -9.23
CA ILE A 14 -4.99 -9.54 -8.56
C ILE A 14 -5.98 -9.96 -7.47
N ALA A 15 -6.54 -9.02 -6.69
CA ALA A 15 -7.55 -9.34 -5.69
C ALA A 15 -8.78 -10.02 -6.33
N PHE A 16 -9.27 -9.49 -7.46
CA PHE A 16 -10.38 -10.09 -8.19
C PHE A 16 -10.04 -11.46 -8.79
N ILE A 17 -8.84 -11.65 -9.33
CA ILE A 17 -8.38 -12.96 -9.83
C ILE A 17 -8.36 -13.97 -8.68
N LEU A 18 -7.77 -13.63 -7.54
CA LEU A 18 -7.69 -14.51 -6.37
C LEU A 18 -9.08 -14.85 -5.81
N MET A 19 -10.02 -13.89 -5.83
CA MET A 19 -11.42 -14.14 -5.49
C MET A 19 -12.07 -15.11 -6.46
N GLY A 20 -11.88 -14.93 -7.78
CA GLY A 20 -12.43 -15.82 -8.81
C GLY A 20 -11.91 -17.26 -8.68
N VAL A 21 -10.61 -17.42 -8.44
CA VAL A 21 -9.98 -18.73 -8.18
C VAL A 21 -10.58 -19.39 -6.93
N GLN A 22 -10.78 -18.61 -5.86
CA GLN A 22 -11.36 -19.12 -4.63
C GLN A 22 -12.82 -19.56 -4.81
N PHE A 23 -13.62 -18.77 -5.52
CA PHE A 23 -15.00 -19.08 -5.85
C PHE A 23 -15.09 -20.37 -6.68
N TYR A 24 -14.27 -20.50 -7.74
CA TYR A 24 -14.23 -21.69 -8.57
C TYR A 24 -13.79 -22.94 -7.81
N SER A 25 -12.87 -22.78 -6.85
CA SER A 25 -12.36 -23.87 -6.00
C SER A 25 -13.36 -24.33 -4.91
N LYS A 26 -14.58 -23.79 -4.88
CA LYS A 26 -15.62 -24.07 -3.86
C LYS A 26 -15.14 -23.92 -2.40
N ARG A 27 -14.09 -23.13 -2.17
CA ARG A 27 -13.60 -22.84 -0.82
C ARG A 27 -14.53 -21.82 -0.15
N SER A 28 -14.59 -21.81 1.18
CA SER A 28 -15.49 -20.92 1.91
C SER A 28 -15.29 -19.47 1.46
N PHE A 29 -16.36 -18.86 0.97
CA PHE A 29 -16.37 -17.48 0.49
C PHE A 29 -17.16 -16.64 1.49
N ASN A 30 -16.44 -16.02 2.42
CA ASN A 30 -17.02 -15.17 3.46
C ASN A 30 -16.36 -13.79 3.45
N ILE A 31 -17.00 -12.83 4.13
CA ILE A 31 -16.52 -11.45 4.16
C ILE A 31 -15.09 -11.33 4.71
N LYS A 32 -14.71 -12.18 5.68
CA LYS A 32 -13.33 -12.22 6.23
C LYS A 32 -12.33 -12.44 5.10
N ARG A 33 -12.61 -13.43 4.27
CA ARG A 33 -11.71 -13.85 3.22
C ARG A 33 -11.62 -12.84 2.08
N ILE A 34 -12.73 -12.19 1.73
CA ILE A 34 -12.73 -11.10 0.74
C ILE A 34 -11.81 -9.98 1.21
N VAL A 35 -12.02 -9.50 2.44
CA VAL A 35 -11.19 -8.43 3.01
C VAL A 35 -9.72 -8.84 3.11
N GLU A 36 -9.44 -10.07 3.53
CA GLU A 36 -8.08 -10.62 3.58
C GLU A 36 -7.41 -10.63 2.21
N ILE A 37 -8.10 -11.06 1.14
CA ILE A 37 -7.55 -11.10 -0.22
C ILE A 37 -7.22 -9.69 -0.72
N PHE A 38 -8.13 -8.74 -0.53
CA PHE A 38 -7.88 -7.35 -0.94
C PHE A 38 -6.72 -6.74 -0.18
N LEU A 39 -6.71 -6.88 1.16
CA LEU A 39 -5.62 -6.37 1.99
C LEU A 39 -4.27 -6.99 1.59
N LEU A 40 -4.21 -8.30 1.42
CA LEU A 40 -2.99 -9.00 1.00
C LEU A 40 -2.53 -8.56 -0.39
N SER A 41 -3.46 -8.42 -1.34
CA SER A 41 -3.13 -8.00 -2.70
C SER A 41 -2.57 -6.58 -2.72
N PHE A 42 -3.12 -5.67 -1.91
CA PHE A 42 -2.59 -4.30 -1.82
C PHE A 42 -1.24 -4.26 -1.10
N LEU A 43 -1.05 -5.04 -0.04
CA LEU A 43 0.24 -5.13 0.65
C LEU A 43 1.35 -5.65 -0.29
N VAL A 44 1.07 -6.65 -1.12
CA VAL A 44 2.08 -7.26 -1.98
C VAL A 44 2.29 -6.45 -3.26
N PHE A 45 1.22 -6.08 -3.96
CA PHE A 45 1.34 -5.49 -5.30
C PHE A 45 1.36 -3.95 -5.26
N THR A 46 0.48 -3.33 -4.48
CA THR A 46 0.45 -1.86 -4.38
C THR A 46 1.65 -1.36 -3.58
N VAL A 47 1.92 -1.94 -2.41
CA VAL A 47 3.07 -1.56 -1.56
C VAL A 47 4.33 -2.28 -2.00
N GLY A 48 4.36 -3.61 -1.97
CA GLY A 48 5.59 -4.37 -2.24
C GLY A 48 6.21 -4.05 -3.61
N ILE A 49 5.48 -4.35 -4.70
CA ILE A 49 5.97 -4.09 -6.06
C ILE A 49 6.02 -2.59 -6.36
N GLY A 50 5.01 -1.82 -5.95
CA GLY A 50 4.97 -0.37 -6.19
C GLY A 50 6.12 0.41 -5.54
N SER A 51 6.47 0.10 -4.30
CA SER A 51 7.61 0.74 -3.63
C SER A 51 8.94 0.24 -4.20
N LEU A 52 9.08 -1.03 -4.62
CA LEU A 52 10.28 -1.46 -5.34
C LEU A 52 10.45 -0.72 -6.68
N TRP A 53 9.36 -0.46 -7.39
CA TRP A 53 9.39 0.36 -8.60
C TRP A 53 9.86 1.79 -8.29
N ALA A 54 9.29 2.43 -7.26
CA ALA A 54 9.72 3.75 -6.81
C ALA A 54 11.22 3.76 -6.43
N PHE A 55 11.68 2.77 -5.68
CA PHE A 55 13.10 2.57 -5.36
C PHE A 55 13.97 2.56 -6.61
N THR A 56 13.61 1.78 -7.63
CA THR A 56 14.40 1.72 -8.87
C THR A 56 14.48 3.09 -9.57
N GLY A 57 13.38 3.85 -9.59
CA GLY A 57 13.36 5.20 -10.14
C GLY A 57 14.28 6.15 -9.38
N HIS A 58 14.14 6.20 -8.05
CA HIS A 58 14.91 7.09 -7.19
C HIS A 58 16.42 6.72 -7.14
N LEU A 59 16.77 5.43 -7.21
CA LEU A 59 18.16 4.97 -7.17
C LEU A 59 18.87 5.13 -8.52
N PHE A 60 18.28 4.62 -9.61
CA PHE A 60 18.96 4.52 -10.91
C PHE A 60 18.66 5.70 -11.83
N PHE A 61 17.54 6.39 -11.65
CA PHE A 61 17.12 7.51 -12.48
C PHE A 61 16.80 8.78 -11.66
N PRO A 62 17.64 9.16 -10.67
CA PRO A 62 17.31 10.23 -9.70
C PRO A 62 17.07 11.58 -10.37
N ASN A 63 17.80 11.90 -11.44
CA ASN A 63 17.68 13.16 -12.17
C ASN A 63 16.34 13.26 -12.92
N LEU A 64 15.89 12.16 -13.52
CA LEU A 64 14.61 12.08 -14.19
C LEU A 64 13.46 12.23 -13.19
N VAL A 65 13.55 11.52 -12.07
CA VAL A 65 12.53 11.58 -11.01
C VAL A 65 12.49 12.98 -10.37
N ALA A 66 13.65 13.57 -10.04
CA ALA A 66 13.72 14.93 -9.51
C ALA A 66 13.09 15.94 -10.46
N SER A 67 13.43 15.89 -11.76
CA SER A 67 12.84 16.79 -12.75
C SER A 67 11.33 16.62 -12.88
N ASN A 68 10.81 15.39 -12.80
CA ASN A 68 9.38 15.13 -12.87
C ASN A 68 8.62 15.64 -11.63
N ILE A 69 9.23 15.52 -10.44
CA ILE A 69 8.69 16.04 -9.18
C ILE A 69 8.84 17.57 -9.10
N GLY A 70 9.69 18.18 -9.91
CA GLY A 70 10.01 19.61 -9.81
C GLY A 70 11.04 19.93 -8.72
N TRP A 71 11.85 18.94 -8.34
CA TRP A 71 13.02 19.13 -7.47
C TRP A 71 14.28 19.41 -8.29
N THR A 72 15.26 20.05 -7.65
CA THR A 72 16.59 20.26 -8.23
C THR A 72 17.25 18.94 -8.58
N VAL A 73 17.79 18.85 -9.80
CA VAL A 73 18.57 17.70 -10.28
C VAL A 73 19.82 17.51 -9.40
N GLY A 74 20.19 16.26 -9.11
CA GLY A 74 21.29 15.96 -8.20
C GLY A 74 20.95 16.13 -6.70
N ASN A 75 19.68 16.30 -6.34
CA ASN A 75 19.25 16.36 -4.93
C ASN A 75 19.58 15.03 -4.23
N PRO A 76 20.43 15.02 -3.18
CA PRO A 76 20.85 13.80 -2.48
C PRO A 76 19.69 13.09 -1.77
N PHE A 77 18.60 13.80 -1.46
CA PHE A 77 17.42 13.24 -0.81
C PHE A 77 16.74 12.16 -1.66
N GLN A 78 16.97 12.13 -2.97
CA GLN A 78 16.53 11.03 -3.85
C GLN A 78 17.02 9.67 -3.34
N MET A 79 18.24 9.59 -2.79
CA MET A 79 18.81 8.34 -2.28
C MET A 79 18.09 7.86 -1.01
N GLU A 80 17.78 8.77 -0.09
CA GLU A 80 17.02 8.47 1.13
C GLU A 80 15.61 7.97 0.79
N VAL A 81 14.94 8.65 -0.15
CA VAL A 81 13.62 8.23 -0.65
C VAL A 81 13.70 6.87 -1.34
N ALA A 82 14.78 6.57 -2.06
CA ALA A 82 15.00 5.25 -2.65
C ALA A 82 15.03 4.17 -1.55
N PHE A 83 15.88 4.32 -0.54
CA PHE A 83 16.02 3.30 0.50
C PHE A 83 14.79 3.17 1.40
N ALA A 84 14.05 4.26 1.65
CA ALA A 84 12.75 4.19 2.30
C ALA A 84 11.77 3.32 1.50
N ASN A 85 11.69 3.55 0.18
CA ASN A 85 10.87 2.74 -0.72
C ASN A 85 11.34 1.28 -0.81
N LEU A 86 12.65 1.02 -0.76
CA LEU A 86 13.17 -0.36 -0.69
C LEU A 86 12.69 -1.06 0.57
N ALA A 87 12.77 -0.40 1.73
CA ALA A 87 12.31 -0.95 3.00
C ALA A 87 10.81 -1.30 2.94
N PHE A 88 9.97 -0.39 2.46
CA PHE A 88 8.52 -0.66 2.32
C PHE A 88 8.22 -1.71 1.27
N GLY A 89 8.98 -1.76 0.18
CA GLY A 89 8.88 -2.82 -0.83
C GLY A 89 9.13 -4.20 -0.23
N VAL A 90 10.21 -4.33 0.55
CA VAL A 90 10.53 -5.57 1.28
C VAL A 90 9.42 -5.95 2.26
N LEU A 91 8.96 -5.00 3.09
CA LEU A 91 7.86 -5.27 4.03
C LEU A 91 6.57 -5.70 3.33
N GLY A 92 6.21 -5.04 2.22
CA GLY A 92 5.03 -5.36 1.43
C GLY A 92 5.08 -6.76 0.83
N LEU A 93 6.22 -7.17 0.26
CA LEU A 93 6.40 -8.54 -0.23
C LEU A 93 6.37 -9.58 0.90
N LEU A 94 7.01 -9.29 2.03
CA LEU A 94 7.04 -10.19 3.17
C LEU A 94 5.66 -10.45 3.76
N CYS A 95 4.69 -9.54 3.59
CA CYS A 95 3.31 -9.75 4.02
C CYS A 95 2.66 -10.99 3.37
N PHE A 96 3.16 -11.47 2.22
CA PHE A 96 2.67 -12.73 1.64
C PHE A 96 2.85 -13.92 2.60
N TRP A 97 4.02 -13.99 3.26
CA TRP A 97 4.39 -15.07 4.17
C TRP A 97 4.14 -14.73 5.63
N ILE A 98 4.45 -13.52 6.07
CA ILE A 98 4.37 -13.09 7.47
C ILE A 98 3.06 -12.33 7.69
N ARG A 99 2.17 -12.91 8.49
CA ARG A 99 0.79 -12.40 8.70
C ARG A 99 0.59 -11.81 10.09
N GLY A 100 -0.65 -11.42 10.41
CA GLY A 100 -1.03 -10.94 11.74
C GLY A 100 -0.52 -9.52 12.01
N ASN A 101 0.23 -9.33 13.11
CA ASN A 101 0.73 -8.01 13.50
C ASN A 101 1.81 -7.46 12.55
N PHE A 102 2.44 -8.32 11.75
CA PHE A 102 3.34 -7.86 10.70
C PHE A 102 2.61 -6.99 9.67
N TRP A 103 1.40 -7.40 9.25
CA TRP A 103 0.58 -6.58 8.35
C TRP A 103 0.22 -5.23 8.99
N THR A 104 -0.12 -5.24 10.28
CA THR A 104 -0.38 -4.00 11.03
C THR A 104 0.84 -3.06 11.00
N ALA A 105 2.03 -3.58 11.30
CA ALA A 105 3.26 -2.79 11.30
C ALA A 105 3.58 -2.24 9.90
N THR A 106 3.43 -3.06 8.85
CA THR A 106 3.62 -2.63 7.46
C THR A 106 2.65 -1.51 7.07
N VAL A 107 1.36 -1.65 7.39
CA VAL A 107 0.36 -0.60 7.11
C VAL A 107 0.71 0.69 7.84
N ILE A 108 1.09 0.63 9.11
CA ILE A 108 1.49 1.82 9.88
C ILE A 108 2.68 2.50 9.23
N GLY A 109 3.76 1.75 8.96
CA GLY A 109 4.99 2.31 8.39
C GLY A 109 4.77 2.98 7.04
N VAL A 110 4.09 2.28 6.12
CA VAL A 110 3.77 2.81 4.78
C VAL A 110 2.87 4.04 4.89
N SER A 111 1.88 4.01 5.79
CA SER A 111 0.94 5.10 5.96
C SER A 111 1.61 6.36 6.50
N VAL A 112 2.53 6.22 7.46
CA VAL A 112 3.34 7.34 7.98
C VAL A 112 4.18 7.95 6.85
N PHE A 113 4.85 7.12 6.05
CA PHE A 113 5.69 7.60 4.97
C PHE A 113 4.88 8.30 3.86
N TYR A 114 3.83 7.66 3.37
CA TYR A 114 3.01 8.17 2.26
C TYR A 114 2.26 9.44 2.67
N LEU A 115 1.62 9.46 3.84
CA LEU A 115 0.95 10.69 4.30
C LEU A 115 1.94 11.81 4.60
N GLY A 116 3.15 11.49 5.08
CA GLY A 116 4.24 12.46 5.23
C GLY A 116 4.71 13.02 3.89
N ALA A 117 4.80 12.19 2.85
CA ALA A 117 5.09 12.61 1.48
C ALA A 117 3.98 13.51 0.93
N ALA A 118 2.70 13.17 1.13
CA ALA A 118 1.57 14.03 0.76
C ALA A 118 1.67 15.42 1.40
N VAL A 119 1.99 15.49 2.70
CA VAL A 119 2.22 16.78 3.39
C VAL A 119 3.35 17.55 2.74
N THR A 120 4.45 16.87 2.38
CA THR A 120 5.60 17.50 1.69
C THR A 120 5.20 18.05 0.32
N HIS A 121 4.45 17.28 -0.47
CA HIS A 121 3.93 17.69 -1.77
C HIS A 121 3.00 18.91 -1.68
N ILE A 122 2.07 18.89 -0.73
CA ILE A 122 1.14 20.01 -0.47
C ILE A 122 1.93 21.24 -0.02
N ASN A 123 2.89 21.08 0.89
CA ASN A 123 3.73 22.19 1.33
C ASN A 123 4.54 22.77 0.17
N ASN A 124 5.12 21.93 -0.71
CA ASN A 124 5.85 22.38 -1.90
C ASN A 124 4.95 23.15 -2.88
N MET A 125 3.71 22.68 -3.04
CA MET A 125 2.72 23.34 -3.89
C MET A 125 2.43 24.77 -3.42
N PHE A 126 2.33 25.00 -2.11
CA PHE A 126 2.00 26.32 -1.57
C PHE A 126 3.21 27.21 -1.31
N SER A 127 4.32 26.67 -0.80
CA SER A 127 5.49 27.45 -0.36
C SER A 127 6.39 27.89 -1.51
N VAL A 128 6.51 27.07 -2.55
CA VAL A 128 7.41 27.33 -3.69
C VAL A 128 6.71 27.16 -5.05
N SER A 129 5.37 27.14 -5.05
CA SER A 129 4.53 27.03 -6.26
C SER A 129 4.91 25.84 -7.16
N ASN A 130 5.32 24.72 -6.56
CA ASN A 130 5.67 23.53 -7.32
C ASN A 130 4.40 22.79 -7.80
N HIS A 131 3.98 23.11 -9.02
CA HIS A 131 2.85 22.46 -9.70
C HIS A 131 3.30 21.42 -10.73
N ALA A 132 4.54 20.92 -10.65
CA ALA A 132 5.01 19.86 -11.51
C ALA A 132 4.11 18.62 -11.39
N SER A 133 3.95 17.87 -12.48
CA SER A 133 3.06 16.70 -12.52
C SER A 133 3.43 15.65 -11.47
N GLY A 134 4.73 15.45 -11.21
CA GLY A 134 5.18 14.53 -10.16
C GLY A 134 4.99 15.06 -8.73
N ASN A 135 4.63 16.34 -8.54
CA ASN A 135 4.33 16.90 -7.22
C ASN A 135 2.83 16.89 -6.91
N VAL A 136 2.00 17.40 -7.83
CA VAL A 136 0.55 17.58 -7.59
C VAL A 136 -0.32 16.55 -8.30
N GLY A 137 0.28 15.70 -9.14
CA GLY A 137 -0.41 14.70 -9.94
C GLY A 137 -0.67 13.41 -9.17
N ALA A 138 -0.44 12.25 -9.81
CA ALA A 138 -0.83 10.98 -9.21
C ALA A 138 -0.06 10.64 -7.95
N ALA A 139 1.20 11.10 -7.81
CA ALA A 139 1.99 10.89 -6.60
C ALA A 139 1.23 11.36 -5.35
N LEU A 140 0.82 12.62 -5.30
CA LEU A 140 0.04 13.18 -4.19
C LEU A 140 -1.27 12.43 -3.94
N ILE A 141 -1.99 12.07 -5.00
CA ILE A 141 -3.25 11.32 -4.87
C ILE A 141 -3.00 9.94 -4.25
N MET A 142 -1.97 9.24 -4.72
CA MET A 142 -1.61 7.91 -4.27
C MET A 142 -1.05 7.88 -2.85
N ASP A 143 -0.34 8.93 -2.46
CA ASP A 143 0.18 9.17 -1.12
C ASP A 143 -0.94 9.33 -0.07
N ILE A 144 -2.13 9.77 -0.50
CA ILE A 144 -3.31 9.88 0.38
C ILE A 144 -4.18 8.63 0.26
N LEU A 145 -4.49 8.20 -0.96
CA LEU A 145 -5.45 7.12 -1.22
C LEU A 145 -4.95 5.77 -0.69
N THR A 146 -3.67 5.43 -0.91
CA THR A 146 -3.12 4.14 -0.51
C THR A 146 -3.18 3.93 1.00
N PRO A 147 -2.72 4.87 1.85
CA PRO A 147 -2.87 4.77 3.31
C PRO A 147 -4.31 4.60 3.76
N LEU A 148 -5.25 5.42 3.24
CA LEU A 148 -6.64 5.36 3.66
C LEU A 148 -7.28 4.01 3.32
N LEU A 149 -7.00 3.47 2.12
CA LEU A 149 -7.46 2.15 1.72
C LEU A 149 -6.86 1.04 2.60
N LEU A 150 -5.55 1.07 2.85
CA LEU A 150 -4.88 0.05 3.66
C LEU A 150 -5.36 0.07 5.12
N ILE A 151 -5.49 1.26 5.71
CA ILE A 151 -6.00 1.43 7.08
C ILE A 151 -7.45 0.92 7.15
N GLY A 152 -8.30 1.32 6.22
CA GLY A 152 -9.70 0.87 6.17
C GLY A 152 -9.83 -0.65 6.05
N LEU A 153 -9.05 -1.26 5.14
CA LEU A 153 -9.03 -2.71 4.95
C LEU A 153 -8.46 -3.44 6.16
N LEU A 154 -7.41 -2.92 6.81
CA LEU A 154 -6.83 -3.50 8.01
C LEU A 154 -7.83 -3.47 9.18
N ILE A 155 -8.51 -2.34 9.40
CA ILE A 155 -9.55 -2.23 10.43
C ILE A 155 -10.67 -3.23 10.14
N ALA A 156 -11.17 -3.29 8.90
CA ALA A 156 -12.19 -4.24 8.50
C ALA A 156 -11.74 -5.70 8.74
N TYR A 157 -10.49 -6.03 8.39
CA TYR A 157 -9.92 -7.35 8.60
C TYR A 157 -9.91 -7.73 10.08
N LYS A 158 -9.44 -6.84 10.96
CA LYS A 158 -9.38 -7.06 12.41
C LYS A 158 -10.77 -7.21 13.04
N VAL A 159 -11.71 -6.34 12.66
CA VAL A 159 -13.10 -6.39 13.17
C VAL A 159 -13.79 -7.70 12.79
N VAL A 160 -13.63 -8.12 11.53
CA VAL A 160 -14.25 -9.37 11.06
C VAL A 160 -13.58 -10.60 11.69
N GLU A 161 -12.26 -10.56 11.86
CA GLU A 161 -11.52 -11.61 12.55
C GLU A 161 -11.99 -11.79 14.00
N GLU A 162 -12.11 -10.70 14.76
CA GLU A 162 -12.57 -10.72 16.14
C GLU A 162 -14.00 -11.28 16.26
N ARG A 163 -14.90 -10.87 15.37
CA ARG A 163 -16.28 -11.40 15.33
C ARG A 163 -16.31 -12.91 15.07
N ALA A 164 -15.45 -13.39 14.16
CA ALA A 164 -15.36 -14.82 13.87
C ALA A 164 -14.87 -15.62 15.09
N VAL A 165 -13.85 -15.11 15.80
CA VAL A 165 -13.34 -15.73 17.03
C VAL A 165 -14.42 -15.77 18.12
N ARG A 166 -15.09 -14.63 18.38
CA ARG A 166 -16.18 -14.56 19.38
C ARG A 166 -17.33 -15.52 19.06
N SER A 167 -17.71 -15.64 17.79
CA SER A 167 -18.74 -16.57 17.35
C SER A 167 -18.34 -18.03 17.57
N ALA A 168 -17.07 -18.37 17.35
CA ALA A 168 -16.56 -19.72 17.57
C ALA A 168 -16.56 -20.09 19.06
N ILE A 169 -16.10 -19.19 19.93
CA ILE A 169 -16.13 -19.37 21.39
C ILE A 169 -17.57 -19.63 21.88
N LYS A 170 -18.52 -18.78 21.48
CA LYS A 170 -19.93 -18.94 21.86
C LYS A 170 -20.56 -20.24 21.36
N SER A 171 -20.13 -20.74 20.21
CA SER A 171 -20.57 -22.04 19.70
C SER A 171 -20.03 -23.20 20.54
N LEU A 172 -18.78 -23.10 21.00
CA LEU A 172 -18.15 -24.10 21.85
C LEU A 172 -18.80 -24.15 23.24
N GLU A 173 -19.03 -22.97 23.85
CA GLU A 173 -19.72 -22.85 25.14
C GLU A 173 -21.13 -23.44 25.13
N ARG A 174 -21.83 -23.40 23.99
CA ARG A 174 -23.17 -24.01 23.84
C ARG A 174 -23.15 -25.52 23.63
N SER A 175 -21.99 -26.08 23.29
CA SER A 175 -21.80 -27.52 23.03
C SER A 175 -21.25 -28.30 24.22
N LEU A 176 -20.80 -27.58 25.26
CA LEU A 176 -20.39 -28.12 26.56
C LEU A 176 -21.60 -28.16 27.51
#